data_AF-A0A450RXJ0-F1
#
_entry.id   AF-A0A450RXJ0-F1
#
_cell.length_a   1.000
_cell.length_b   1.000
_cell.length_c   1.000
_cell.angle_alpha   90.00
_cell.angle_beta   90.00
_cell.angle_gamma   90.00
#
_symmetry.space_group_name_H-M   'P 1'
#
loop_
_entity.id
_entity.type
_entity.pdbx_description
1 polymer ?
#
loop_
_entity_poly.entity_id
_entity_poly.type
_entity_poly.pdbx_seq_one_letter_code
_entity_poly.pdbx_strand_id
1 'polypeptide(L)'
;MDFRKVKELVLILAVFCSSPNLAVSVECSETPTEYKTHDYGDLLFSLESSCVKTLSQKEQLFVAGLSQRILETCSFPSDPASRLVLTRFLSSSAFVGVIGGQYGNPDLGRGLQDQAQSMSIYSAGAATLDWIGGCNPHARLIADGVVHYLRKTASKGPNNTPNYVEGCVRYYSGKYTEEQCQCIADLGRAIFPNIHQTDFSPKSIKRMIEANPFVGLMVGIQCRVGDY
;
A
#
# COMPACT_ATOMS: atom_id res chain seq x y z
N MET A 1 -19.07 -59.62 2.78
CA MET A 1 -18.19 -58.77 3.61
C MET A 1 -17.11 -59.65 4.19
N ASP A 2 -15.88 -59.51 3.71
CA ASP A 2 -14.75 -60.29 4.20
C ASP A 2 -13.55 -59.34 4.38
N PHE A 3 -13.36 -58.92 5.63
CA PHE A 3 -12.29 -58.05 6.12
C PHE A 3 -11.18 -58.95 6.66
N ARG A 4 -10.21 -59.35 5.84
CA ARG A 4 -8.90 -59.90 6.25
C ARG A 4 -8.09 -60.40 5.06
N LYS A 5 -7.41 -59.52 4.34
CA LYS A 5 -6.16 -59.90 3.64
C LYS A 5 -5.16 -58.73 3.63
N VAL A 6 -4.11 -58.91 4.45
CA VAL A 6 -2.70 -58.58 4.16
C VAL A 6 -2.41 -57.08 3.96
N LYS A 7 -2.22 -56.25 4.99
CA LYS A 7 -1.04 -56.12 5.90
C LYS A 7 0.26 -56.76 5.38
N GLU A 8 1.24 -55.88 5.17
CA GLU A 8 2.64 -56.12 4.79
C GLU A 8 2.95 -56.14 3.30
N LEU A 9 3.33 -54.98 2.75
CA LEU A 9 4.61 -54.87 2.05
C LEU A 9 5.02 -53.38 1.87
N VAL A 10 6.27 -53.11 2.26
CA VAL A 10 7.13 -51.99 1.80
C VAL A 10 6.92 -50.62 2.48
N LEU A 11 7.56 -50.53 3.66
CA LEU A 11 8.37 -49.37 4.05
C LEU A 11 9.27 -48.95 2.85
N ILE A 12 8.98 -47.81 2.23
CA ILE A 12 10.00 -47.02 1.53
C ILE A 12 10.07 -45.67 2.23
N LEU A 13 11.26 -45.41 2.78
CA LEU A 13 11.71 -44.10 3.20
C LEU A 13 11.51 -43.09 2.08
N ALA A 14 10.63 -42.12 2.30
CA ALA A 14 10.73 -40.81 1.65
C ALA A 14 10.98 -39.78 2.76
N VAL A 15 12.20 -39.84 3.31
CA VAL A 15 12.87 -38.64 3.82
C VAL A 15 13.17 -37.80 2.59
N PHE A 16 12.27 -36.91 2.22
CA PHE A 16 12.55 -35.83 1.29
C PHE A 16 11.97 -34.54 1.84
N CYS A 17 12.90 -33.77 2.40
CA CYS A 17 12.91 -32.32 2.49
C CYS A 17 11.64 -31.69 3.05
N SER A 18 11.67 -31.48 4.37
CA SER A 18 11.25 -30.22 4.97
C SER A 18 11.88 -29.08 4.17
N SER A 19 11.20 -28.57 3.15
CA SER A 19 11.59 -27.32 2.52
C SER A 19 11.49 -26.25 3.61
N PRO A 20 12.59 -25.61 4.02
CA PRO A 20 12.44 -24.35 4.69
C PRO A 20 11.66 -23.48 3.71
N ASN A 21 10.62 -22.81 4.20
CA ASN A 21 10.03 -21.67 3.52
C ASN A 21 11.16 -20.65 3.29
N LEU A 22 11.92 -20.81 2.21
CA LEU A 22 12.65 -19.75 1.58
C LEU A 22 11.57 -18.78 1.14
N ALA A 23 11.31 -17.79 1.99
CA ALA A 23 10.79 -16.53 1.54
C ALA A 23 11.78 -16.02 0.50
N VAL A 24 11.59 -16.44 -0.75
CA VAL A 24 12.23 -15.83 -1.90
C VAL A 24 11.74 -14.40 -1.85
N SER A 25 12.59 -13.52 -1.31
CA SER A 25 12.53 -12.12 -1.71
C SER A 25 12.64 -12.18 -3.22
N VAL A 26 11.51 -12.00 -3.91
CA VAL A 26 11.52 -11.73 -5.34
C VAL A 26 12.29 -10.42 -5.46
N GLU A 27 13.60 -10.51 -5.61
CA GLU A 27 14.42 -9.37 -5.98
C GLU A 27 13.82 -8.86 -7.28
N CYS A 28 13.47 -7.56 -7.32
CA CYS A 28 12.97 -6.98 -8.55
C CYS A 28 14.03 -7.24 -9.63
N SER A 29 13.61 -7.84 -10.74
CA SER A 29 14.47 -7.93 -11.91
C SER A 29 14.93 -6.55 -12.34
N GLU A 30 16.06 -6.48 -13.04
CA GLU A 30 16.53 -5.21 -13.57
C GLU A 30 15.46 -4.60 -14.48
N THR A 31 15.15 -3.31 -14.25
CA THR A 31 14.18 -2.57 -15.06
C THR A 31 14.62 -2.57 -16.53
N PRO A 32 13.76 -2.98 -17.47
CA PRO A 32 14.04 -2.91 -18.90
C PRO A 32 14.31 -1.47 -19.38
N THR A 33 15.15 -1.31 -20.40
CA THR A 33 15.56 0.02 -20.91
C THR A 33 14.38 0.88 -21.37
N GLU A 34 13.30 0.27 -21.88
CA GLU A 34 12.09 0.98 -22.29
C GLU A 34 11.48 1.80 -21.14
N TYR A 35 11.47 1.27 -19.92
CA TYR A 35 10.99 1.96 -18.73
C TYR A 35 11.95 3.05 -18.26
N LYS A 36 13.27 2.85 -18.38
CA LYS A 36 14.30 3.79 -17.90
C LYS A 36 14.24 5.17 -18.56
N THR A 37 13.54 5.31 -19.68
CA THR A 37 13.36 6.60 -20.39
C THR A 37 12.27 7.48 -19.79
N HIS A 38 11.53 7.00 -18.80
CA HIS A 38 10.39 7.69 -18.20
C HIS A 38 10.61 8.04 -16.73
N ASP A 39 10.10 9.20 -16.34
CA ASP A 39 9.91 9.53 -14.93
C ASP A 39 9.07 8.42 -14.28
N TYR A 40 9.59 7.84 -13.20
CA TYR A 40 8.99 6.70 -12.50
C TYR A 40 8.96 5.37 -13.29
N GLY A 41 9.78 5.18 -14.32
CA GLY A 41 9.89 3.92 -15.06
C GLY A 41 10.14 2.68 -14.18
N ASP A 42 11.12 2.77 -13.27
CA ASP A 42 11.43 1.70 -12.31
C ASP A 42 10.24 1.37 -11.39
N LEU A 43 9.43 2.38 -11.05
CA LEU A 43 8.22 2.19 -10.26
C LEU A 43 7.17 1.44 -11.08
N LEU A 44 6.90 1.88 -12.31
CA LEU A 44 5.91 1.25 -13.18
C LEU A 44 6.24 -0.22 -13.44
N PHE A 45 7.50 -0.51 -13.76
CA PHE A 45 7.96 -1.88 -13.94
C PHE A 45 7.82 -2.71 -12.66
N SER A 46 8.14 -2.13 -11.49
CA SER A 46 7.96 -2.82 -10.22
C SER A 46 6.50 -3.15 -9.92
N LEU A 47 5.57 -2.26 -10.28
CA LEU A 47 4.13 -2.48 -10.10
C LEU A 47 3.63 -3.55 -11.08
N GLU A 48 3.96 -3.43 -12.37
CA GLU A 48 3.59 -4.42 -13.38
C GLU A 48 4.10 -5.82 -13.04
N SER A 49 5.36 -5.92 -12.61
CA SER A 49 5.98 -7.18 -12.21
C SER A 49 5.54 -7.67 -10.81
N SER A 50 4.66 -6.95 -10.14
CA SER A 50 4.25 -7.20 -8.74
C SER A 50 5.43 -7.33 -7.77
N CYS A 51 6.53 -6.64 -8.05
CA CYS A 51 7.66 -6.55 -7.15
C CYS A 51 7.37 -5.55 -6.03
N VAL A 52 7.54 -5.98 -4.77
CA VAL A 52 7.13 -5.18 -3.62
C VAL A 52 8.31 -4.45 -3.00
N LYS A 53 8.42 -3.17 -3.33
CA LYS A 53 9.25 -2.18 -2.64
C LYS A 53 8.37 -1.18 -1.90
N THR A 54 8.78 -0.69 -0.74
CA THR A 54 8.07 0.40 -0.07
C THR A 54 8.15 1.66 -0.92
N LEU A 55 6.99 2.18 -1.34
CA LEU A 55 6.91 3.41 -2.12
C LEU A 55 7.26 4.62 -1.24
N SER A 56 8.08 5.53 -1.75
CA SER A 56 8.26 6.86 -1.15
C SER A 56 6.96 7.67 -1.22
N GLN A 57 6.90 8.80 -0.50
CA GLN A 57 5.74 9.69 -0.54
C GLN A 57 5.42 10.17 -1.97
N LYS A 58 6.45 10.54 -2.74
CA LYS A 58 6.30 10.97 -4.14
C LYS A 58 5.78 9.84 -5.03
N GLU A 59 6.33 8.63 -4.86
CA GLU A 59 5.85 7.46 -5.60
C GLU A 59 4.40 7.13 -5.24
N GLN A 60 3.99 7.24 -3.97
CA GLN A 60 2.58 7.03 -3.58
C GLN A 60 1.64 8.05 -4.23
N LEU A 61 2.04 9.32 -4.34
CA LEU A 61 1.25 10.35 -5.05
C LEU A 61 1.13 10.03 -6.54
N PHE A 62 2.22 9.64 -7.17
CA PHE A 62 2.24 9.22 -8.58
C PHE A 62 1.33 8.01 -8.80
N VAL A 63 1.47 6.96 -7.98
CA VAL A 63 0.63 5.76 -8.04
C VAL A 63 -0.84 6.11 -7.79
N ALA A 64 -1.14 7.04 -6.89
CA ALA A 64 -2.51 7.47 -6.63
C ALA A 64 -3.14 8.13 -7.88
N GLY A 65 -2.42 9.02 -8.55
CA GLY A 65 -2.90 9.63 -9.80
C GLY A 65 -3.15 8.61 -10.90
N LEU A 66 -2.20 7.70 -11.13
CA LEU A 66 -2.33 6.62 -12.10
C LEU A 66 -3.50 5.69 -11.77
N SER A 67 -3.61 5.29 -10.51
CA SER A 67 -4.65 4.39 -10.01
C SER A 67 -6.04 5.01 -10.14
N GLN A 68 -6.19 6.30 -9.84
CA GLN A 68 -7.46 7.00 -10.03
C GLN A 68 -7.85 7.00 -11.50
N ARG A 69 -6.92 7.37 -12.39
CA ARG A 69 -7.20 7.42 -13.83
C ARG A 69 -7.56 6.05 -14.40
N ILE A 70 -6.86 4.99 -13.99
CA ILE A 70 -7.17 3.61 -14.37
C ILE A 70 -8.55 3.20 -13.86
N LEU A 71 -8.88 3.51 -12.60
CA LEU A 71 -10.17 3.16 -12.00
C LEU A 71 -11.33 3.86 -12.71
N GLU A 72 -11.19 5.14 -13.03
CA GLU A 72 -12.21 5.96 -13.71
C GLU A 72 -12.38 5.59 -15.18
N THR A 73 -11.27 5.38 -15.89
CA THR A 73 -11.29 5.21 -17.36
C THR A 73 -11.43 3.74 -17.77
N CYS A 74 -10.73 2.84 -17.08
CA CYS A 74 -10.64 1.43 -17.45
C CYS A 74 -11.45 0.51 -16.54
N SER A 75 -11.92 1.01 -15.39
CA SER A 75 -12.61 0.20 -14.37
C SER A 75 -11.78 -0.97 -13.83
N PHE A 76 -10.44 -0.84 -13.81
CA PHE A 76 -9.56 -1.80 -13.15
C PHE A 76 -9.16 -1.35 -11.73
N PRO A 77 -8.94 -2.29 -10.79
CA PRO A 77 -9.33 -3.70 -10.87
C PRO A 77 -10.86 -3.86 -10.96
N SER A 78 -11.32 -4.97 -11.53
CA SER A 78 -12.76 -5.20 -11.71
C SER A 78 -13.44 -5.87 -10.50
N ASP A 79 -12.67 -6.57 -9.66
CA ASP A 79 -13.22 -7.26 -8.50
C ASP A 79 -13.50 -6.27 -7.34
N PRO A 80 -14.62 -6.42 -6.62
CA PRO A 80 -15.00 -5.47 -5.57
C PRO A 80 -14.00 -5.35 -4.42
N ALA A 81 -13.32 -6.45 -4.04
CA ALA A 81 -12.42 -6.47 -2.90
C ALA A 81 -11.13 -5.67 -3.19
N SER A 82 -10.57 -5.81 -4.39
CA SER A 82 -9.41 -5.05 -4.84
C SER A 82 -9.77 -3.59 -5.11
N ARG A 83 -10.97 -3.32 -5.66
CA ARG A 83 -11.48 -1.94 -5.78
C ARG A 83 -11.56 -1.25 -4.43
N LEU A 84 -12.06 -1.93 -3.40
CA LEU A 84 -12.14 -1.36 -2.06
C LEU A 84 -10.74 -1.02 -1.50
N VAL A 85 -9.75 -1.89 -1.68
CA VAL A 85 -8.36 -1.62 -1.30
C VAL A 85 -7.83 -0.38 -2.02
N LEU A 86 -8.05 -0.30 -3.33
CA LEU A 86 -7.60 0.83 -4.14
C LEU A 86 -8.30 2.13 -3.77
N THR A 87 -9.62 2.12 -3.58
CA THR A 87 -10.40 3.30 -3.18
C THR A 87 -9.98 3.81 -1.81
N ARG A 88 -9.68 2.92 -0.84
CA ARG A 88 -9.13 3.33 0.46
C ARG A 88 -7.79 4.03 0.29
N PHE A 89 -6.88 3.44 -0.48
CA PHE A 89 -5.60 4.07 -0.81
C PHE A 89 -5.75 5.42 -1.51
N LEU A 90 -6.68 5.54 -2.47
CA LEU A 90 -6.94 6.80 -3.15
C LEU A 90 -7.46 7.84 -2.17
N SER A 91 -8.38 7.48 -1.26
CA SER A 91 -8.90 8.41 -0.26
C SER A 91 -7.81 8.94 0.68
N SER A 92 -6.82 8.12 1.05
CA SER A 92 -5.68 8.56 1.87
C SER A 92 -4.65 9.37 1.09
N SER A 93 -4.36 8.99 -0.15
CA SER A 93 -3.24 9.53 -0.93
C SER A 93 -3.62 10.76 -1.76
N ALA A 94 -4.82 10.78 -2.36
CA ALA A 94 -5.32 11.93 -3.11
C ALA A 94 -5.50 13.14 -2.18
N PHE A 95 -5.81 12.89 -0.90
CA PHE A 95 -5.92 13.95 0.10
C PHE A 95 -4.59 14.69 0.32
N VAL A 96 -3.49 13.95 0.51
CA VAL A 96 -2.14 14.53 0.60
C VAL A 96 -1.72 15.16 -0.74
N GLY A 97 -2.12 14.57 -1.87
CA GLY A 97 -1.87 15.14 -3.20
C GLY A 97 -2.53 16.50 -3.44
N VAL A 98 -3.74 16.69 -2.90
CA VAL A 98 -4.51 17.93 -3.07
C VAL A 98 -4.15 18.99 -2.02
N ILE A 99 -3.83 18.61 -0.79
CA ILE A 99 -3.65 19.56 0.33
C ILE A 99 -2.17 19.79 0.69
N GLY A 100 -1.27 18.95 0.20
CA GLY A 100 0.14 18.98 0.56
C GLY A 100 0.45 18.12 1.80
N GLY A 101 1.68 17.62 1.87
CA GLY A 101 2.20 16.83 2.99
C GLY A 101 2.74 17.69 4.14
N GLN A 102 2.94 18.99 3.93
CA GLN A 102 3.53 19.91 4.90
C GLN A 102 2.65 21.13 5.23
N TYR A 103 1.34 20.97 5.32
CA TYR A 103 0.44 22.07 5.67
C TYR A 103 0.79 22.72 7.02
N GLY A 104 1.35 21.96 7.97
CA GLY A 104 1.80 22.48 9.27
C GLY A 104 3.09 23.31 9.24
N ASN A 105 3.69 23.55 8.08
CA ASN A 105 4.92 24.35 7.98
C ASN A 105 4.63 25.83 8.30
N PRO A 106 5.36 26.47 9.24
CA PRO A 106 5.16 27.89 9.55
C PRO A 106 5.47 28.82 8.36
N ASP A 107 6.21 28.33 7.35
CA ASP A 107 6.43 29.03 6.08
C ASP A 107 5.34 28.64 5.08
N LEU A 108 4.33 29.50 4.95
CA LEU A 108 3.20 29.33 4.03
C LEU A 108 3.66 29.15 2.57
N GLY A 109 4.78 29.78 2.17
CA GLY A 109 5.34 29.64 0.83
C GLY A 109 5.83 28.22 0.55
N ARG A 110 6.45 27.58 1.54
CA ARG A 110 6.87 26.16 1.44
C ARG A 110 5.69 25.21 1.39
N GLY A 111 4.63 25.49 2.16
CA GLY A 111 3.40 24.71 2.12
C GLY A 111 2.73 24.73 0.74
N LEU A 112 2.62 25.91 0.12
CA LEU A 112 2.07 26.07 -1.24
C LEU A 112 2.96 25.39 -2.30
N GLN A 113 4.27 25.50 -2.17
CA GLN A 113 5.20 24.83 -3.09
C GLN A 113 5.08 23.30 -2.99
N ASP A 114 4.99 22.75 -1.78
CA ASP A 114 4.80 21.32 -1.53
C ASP A 114 3.46 20.83 -2.10
N GLN A 115 2.39 21.60 -1.95
CA GLN A 115 1.09 21.31 -2.54
C GLN A 115 1.15 21.31 -4.08
N ALA A 116 1.74 22.34 -4.69
CA ALA A 116 1.88 22.43 -6.14
C ALA A 116 2.72 21.27 -6.71
N GLN A 117 3.81 20.92 -6.02
CA GLN A 117 4.63 19.77 -6.38
C GLN A 117 3.85 18.45 -6.25
N SER A 118 3.10 18.29 -5.17
CA SER A 118 2.29 17.09 -4.93
C SER A 118 1.21 16.91 -6.00
N MET A 119 0.52 17.99 -6.37
CA MET A 119 -0.47 18.00 -7.45
C MET A 119 0.15 17.70 -8.81
N SER A 120 1.34 18.23 -9.09
CA SER A 120 2.07 17.96 -10.32
C SER A 120 2.44 16.47 -10.45
N ILE A 121 2.97 15.86 -9.39
CA ILE A 121 3.31 14.43 -9.35
C ILE A 121 2.06 13.56 -9.53
N TYR A 122 0.99 13.92 -8.83
CA TYR A 122 -0.30 13.25 -8.95
C TYR A 122 -0.84 13.31 -10.40
N SER A 123 -0.80 14.49 -11.02
CA SER A 123 -1.25 14.69 -12.41
C SER A 123 -0.36 13.95 -13.41
N ALA A 124 0.95 13.90 -13.18
CA ALA A 124 1.89 13.12 -13.98
C ALA A 124 1.52 11.63 -13.97
N GLY A 125 1.20 11.08 -12.80
CA GLY A 125 0.72 9.70 -12.67
C GLY A 125 -0.57 9.46 -13.44
N ALA A 126 -1.54 10.39 -13.37
CA ALA A 126 -2.78 10.27 -14.14
C ALA A 126 -2.53 10.28 -15.66
N ALA A 127 -1.63 11.15 -16.15
CA ALA A 127 -1.26 11.22 -17.57
C ALA A 127 -0.51 9.97 -18.07
N THR A 128 0.12 9.21 -17.18
CA THR A 128 0.83 7.97 -17.53
C THR A 128 -0.09 6.90 -18.14
N LEU A 129 -1.40 6.93 -17.88
CA LEU A 129 -2.32 5.96 -18.51
C LEU A 129 -2.30 6.05 -20.04
N ASP A 130 -2.31 7.27 -20.59
CA ASP A 130 -2.30 7.46 -22.04
C ASP A 130 -0.96 7.01 -22.63
N TRP A 131 0.13 7.22 -21.88
CA TRP A 131 1.47 6.79 -22.27
C TRP A 131 1.61 5.26 -22.32
N ILE A 132 1.11 4.52 -21.33
CA ILE A 132 1.14 3.05 -21.35
C ILE A 132 0.20 2.45 -22.42
N GLY A 133 -0.50 3.28 -23.22
CA GLY A 133 -1.40 2.83 -24.28
C GLY A 133 -2.85 2.65 -23.84
N GLY A 134 -3.28 3.34 -22.78
CA GLY A 134 -4.67 3.35 -22.31
C GLY A 134 -5.10 2.06 -21.63
N CYS A 135 -6.38 1.70 -21.80
CA CYS A 135 -7.00 0.55 -21.14
C CYS A 135 -6.62 -0.78 -21.80
N ASN A 136 -5.40 -1.24 -21.55
CA ASN A 136 -4.83 -2.46 -22.11
C ASN A 136 -4.40 -3.44 -20.99
N PRO A 137 -3.85 -4.63 -21.34
CA PRO A 137 -3.40 -5.59 -20.34
C PRO A 137 -2.36 -5.05 -19.35
N HIS A 138 -1.46 -4.14 -19.76
CA HIS A 138 -0.48 -3.52 -18.87
C HIS A 138 -1.17 -2.65 -17.80
N ALA A 139 -2.15 -1.84 -18.17
CA ALA A 139 -2.91 -1.04 -17.22
C ALA A 139 -3.62 -1.91 -16.16
N ARG A 140 -4.11 -3.10 -16.55
CA ARG A 140 -4.66 -4.08 -15.60
C ARG A 140 -3.57 -4.62 -14.68
N LEU A 141 -2.43 -5.07 -15.23
CA LEU A 141 -1.32 -5.60 -14.43
C LEU A 141 -0.80 -4.58 -13.42
N ILE A 142 -0.68 -3.31 -13.81
CA ILE A 142 -0.32 -2.23 -12.91
C ILE A 142 -1.36 -2.06 -11.80
N ALA A 143 -2.66 -2.03 -12.12
CA ALA A 143 -3.71 -1.91 -11.11
C ALA A 143 -3.69 -3.06 -10.09
N ASP A 144 -3.53 -4.29 -10.58
CA ASP A 144 -3.43 -5.48 -9.75
C ASP A 144 -2.13 -5.47 -8.92
N GLY A 145 -1.03 -4.98 -9.50
CA GLY A 145 0.26 -4.78 -8.85
C GLY A 145 0.19 -3.75 -7.71
N VAL A 146 -0.54 -2.65 -7.89
CA VAL A 146 -0.81 -1.67 -6.82
C VAL A 146 -1.58 -2.34 -5.69
N VAL A 147 -2.64 -3.08 -5.99
CA VAL A 147 -3.41 -3.80 -4.97
C VAL A 147 -2.55 -4.82 -4.23
N HIS A 148 -1.71 -5.55 -4.96
CA HIS A 148 -0.76 -6.50 -4.39
C HIS A 148 0.22 -5.80 -3.43
N TYR A 149 0.81 -4.69 -3.86
CA TYR A 149 1.67 -3.85 -3.03
C TYR A 149 0.95 -3.38 -1.75
N LEU A 150 -0.27 -2.85 -1.88
CA LEU A 150 -1.04 -2.32 -0.74
C LEU A 150 -1.35 -3.41 0.27
N ARG A 151 -1.78 -4.60 -0.18
CA ARG A 151 -2.05 -5.75 0.69
C ARG A 151 -0.79 -6.24 1.39
N LYS A 152 0.32 -6.40 0.66
CA LYS A 152 1.58 -6.92 1.23
C LYS A 152 2.21 -5.95 2.21
N THR A 153 2.10 -4.65 1.96
CA THR A 153 2.64 -3.63 2.88
C THR A 153 1.75 -3.37 4.09
N ALA A 154 0.45 -3.64 3.99
CA ALA A 154 -0.47 -3.59 5.13
C ALA A 154 -0.30 -4.79 6.09
N SER A 155 0.19 -5.94 5.60
CA SER A 155 0.42 -7.12 6.44
C SER A 155 1.71 -7.04 7.27
N LYS A 156 1.76 -7.81 8.37
CA LYS A 156 3.00 -8.10 9.11
C LYS A 156 4.11 -8.50 8.14
N GLY A 157 5.28 -7.90 8.29
CA GLY A 157 6.45 -8.34 7.55
C GLY A 157 6.92 -9.73 8.02
N PRO A 158 7.96 -10.27 7.38
CA PRO A 158 8.59 -11.52 7.81
C PRO A 158 9.01 -11.46 9.29
N ASN A 159 9.05 -12.61 9.97
CA ASN A 159 9.57 -12.78 11.34
C ASN A 159 8.84 -12.00 12.45
N ASN A 160 7.51 -11.91 12.38
CA ASN A 160 6.71 -11.30 13.45
C ASN A 160 7.07 -9.82 13.70
N THR A 161 7.45 -9.12 12.64
CA THR A 161 7.78 -7.70 12.68
C THR A 161 6.60 -6.88 13.23
N PRO A 162 6.89 -5.73 13.86
CA PRO A 162 5.88 -4.82 14.37
C PRO A 162 4.75 -4.58 13.38
N ASN A 163 3.52 -4.62 13.89
CA ASN A 163 2.34 -4.25 13.12
C ASN A 163 1.61 -3.14 13.85
N TYR A 164 1.46 -2.02 13.14
CA TYR A 164 0.86 -0.82 13.70
C TYR A 164 -0.59 -1.06 14.13
N VAL A 165 -1.35 -1.83 13.35
CA VAL A 165 -2.76 -2.09 13.60
C VAL A 165 -2.94 -2.93 14.86
N GLU A 166 -2.21 -4.04 14.99
CA GLU A 166 -2.21 -4.86 16.20
C GLU A 166 -1.76 -4.05 17.43
N GLY A 167 -0.70 -3.26 17.29
CA GLY A 167 -0.20 -2.41 18.36
C GLY A 167 -1.23 -1.36 18.82
N CYS A 168 -1.97 -0.78 17.87
CA CYS A 168 -3.05 0.18 18.12
C CYS A 168 -4.19 -0.46 18.90
N VAL A 169 -4.69 -1.62 18.44
CA VAL A 169 -5.76 -2.36 19.11
C VAL A 169 -5.35 -2.73 20.54
N ARG A 170 -4.11 -3.20 20.71
CA ARG A 170 -3.56 -3.58 22.01
C ARG A 170 -3.39 -2.38 22.94
N TYR A 171 -2.83 -1.27 22.46
CA TYR A 171 -2.59 -0.07 23.28
C TYR A 171 -3.90 0.50 23.84
N TYR A 172 -4.92 0.60 22.99
CA TYR A 172 -6.23 1.10 23.39
C TYR A 172 -7.11 0.04 24.05
N SER A 173 -6.56 -1.14 24.38
CA SER A 173 -7.26 -2.23 25.08
C SER A 173 -8.60 -2.60 24.41
N GLY A 174 -8.63 -2.62 23.07
CA GLY A 174 -9.83 -2.91 22.29
C GLY A 174 -10.87 -1.78 22.20
N LYS A 175 -10.62 -0.59 22.77
CA LYS A 175 -11.48 0.60 22.56
C LYS A 175 -11.67 0.90 21.06
N TYR A 176 -10.62 0.69 20.27
CA TYR A 176 -10.67 0.80 18.81
C TYR A 176 -10.52 -0.57 18.16
N THR A 177 -11.35 -0.82 17.16
CA THR A 177 -11.36 -2.06 16.37
C THR A 177 -10.17 -2.12 15.43
N GLU A 178 -9.87 -3.33 14.93
CA GLU A 178 -8.85 -3.54 13.90
C GLU A 178 -9.13 -2.68 12.66
N GLU A 179 -10.39 -2.56 12.23
CA GLU A 179 -10.77 -1.70 11.09
C GLU A 179 -10.46 -0.23 11.33
N GLN A 180 -10.70 0.28 12.54
CA GLN A 180 -10.41 1.68 12.89
C GLN A 180 -8.90 1.94 12.93
N CYS A 181 -8.13 1.01 13.53
CA CYS A 181 -6.68 1.09 13.55
C CYS A 181 -6.06 0.93 12.15
N GLN A 182 -6.65 0.09 11.30
CA GLN A 182 -6.29 -0.04 9.88
C GLN A 182 -6.57 1.25 9.13
N CYS A 183 -7.72 1.90 9.36
CA CYS A 183 -8.04 3.19 8.78
C CYS A 183 -7.01 4.27 9.16
N ILE A 184 -6.58 4.32 10.42
CA ILE A 184 -5.52 5.24 10.87
C ILE A 184 -4.21 4.95 10.14
N ALA A 185 -3.81 3.68 10.03
CA ALA A 185 -2.60 3.30 9.31
C ALA A 185 -2.68 3.63 7.82
N ASP A 186 -3.83 3.42 7.18
CA ASP A 186 -4.08 3.75 5.79
C ASP A 186 -3.99 5.25 5.54
N LEU A 187 -4.56 6.09 6.41
CA LEU A 187 -4.37 7.55 6.33
C LEU A 187 -2.90 7.93 6.58
N GLY A 188 -2.28 7.33 7.58
CA GLY A 188 -0.91 7.60 7.98
C GLY A 188 0.12 7.26 6.91
N ARG A 189 -0.15 6.29 6.02
CA ARG A 189 0.82 5.86 4.99
C ARG A 189 1.21 6.97 4.02
N ALA A 190 0.32 7.93 3.79
CA ALA A 190 0.57 9.07 2.91
C ALA A 190 1.60 10.05 3.50
N ILE A 191 1.86 9.96 4.81
CA ILE A 191 2.88 10.73 5.55
C ILE A 191 4.07 9.85 5.92
N PHE A 192 3.79 8.64 6.41
CA PHE A 192 4.75 7.64 6.86
C PHE A 192 4.59 6.36 6.01
N PRO A 193 5.25 6.25 4.85
CA PRO A 193 5.00 5.17 3.89
C PRO A 193 5.07 3.74 4.40
N ASN A 194 5.85 3.50 5.44
CA ASN A 194 6.04 2.20 6.07
C ASN A 194 5.25 2.01 7.36
N ILE A 195 4.26 2.88 7.65
CA ILE A 195 3.57 2.89 8.95
C ILE A 195 3.03 1.53 9.39
N HIS A 196 2.41 0.75 8.50
CA HIS A 196 1.84 -0.56 8.82
C HIS A 196 2.87 -1.55 9.37
N GLN A 197 4.15 -1.36 9.04
CA GLN A 197 5.29 -2.20 9.44
C GLN A 197 6.05 -1.64 10.66
N THR A 198 5.54 -0.56 11.27
CA THR A 198 6.13 0.04 12.47
C THR A 198 5.36 -0.33 13.73
N ASP A 199 6.01 -0.23 14.89
CA ASP A 199 5.33 -0.32 16.18
C ASP A 199 4.33 0.84 16.34
N PHE A 200 3.16 0.51 16.88
CA PHE A 200 2.22 1.55 17.26
C PHE A 200 2.80 2.43 18.36
N SER A 201 2.64 3.74 18.17
CA SER A 201 2.89 4.74 19.19
C SER A 201 1.77 5.76 19.19
N PRO A 202 1.19 6.15 20.33
CA PRO A 202 0.17 7.21 20.37
C PRO A 202 0.67 8.54 19.79
N LYS A 203 1.99 8.79 19.91
CA LYS A 203 2.63 9.97 19.30
C LYS A 203 2.63 9.94 17.77
N SER A 204 2.44 8.78 17.13
CA SER A 204 2.34 8.70 15.68
C SER A 204 1.11 9.44 15.15
N ILE A 205 -0.04 9.33 15.81
CA ILE A 205 -1.27 10.05 15.41
C ILE A 205 -1.05 11.55 15.53
N LYS A 206 -0.45 12.02 16.64
CA LYS A 206 -0.08 13.43 16.81
C LYS A 206 0.87 13.92 15.71
N ARG A 207 1.90 13.15 15.37
CA ARG A 207 2.83 13.49 14.29
C ARG A 207 2.16 13.53 12.91
N MET A 208 1.17 12.66 12.66
CA MET A 208 0.38 12.74 11.42
C MET A 208 -0.40 14.06 11.33
N ILE A 209 -0.99 14.48 12.44
CA ILE A 209 -1.78 15.71 12.55
C ILE A 209 -0.89 16.95 12.45
N GLU A 210 0.29 16.92 13.07
CA GLU A 210 1.26 18.00 12.96
C GLU A 210 1.78 18.18 11.52
N ALA A 211 1.97 17.08 10.78
CA ALA A 211 2.32 17.14 9.37
C ALA A 211 1.18 17.70 8.51
N ASN A 212 -0.06 17.24 8.77
CA ASN A 212 -1.26 17.72 8.09
C ASN A 212 -2.47 17.69 9.05
N PRO A 213 -2.94 18.84 9.55
CA PRO A 213 -4.03 18.91 10.54
C PRO A 213 -5.34 18.28 10.07
N PHE A 214 -5.59 18.28 8.77
CA PHE A 214 -6.78 17.65 8.23
C PHE A 214 -6.75 16.12 8.32
N VAL A 215 -5.57 15.49 8.42
CA VAL A 215 -5.50 14.06 8.75
C VAL A 215 -6.15 13.79 10.10
N GLY A 216 -6.03 14.72 11.07
CA GLY A 216 -6.73 14.60 12.35
C GLY A 216 -8.25 14.62 12.22
N LEU A 217 -8.77 15.48 11.34
CA LEU A 217 -10.19 15.52 11.01
C LEU A 217 -10.64 14.19 10.38
N MET A 218 -9.86 13.65 9.46
CA MET A 218 -10.15 12.38 8.78
C MET A 218 -10.08 11.18 9.73
N VAL A 219 -9.11 11.15 10.64
CA VAL A 219 -9.06 10.15 11.73
C VAL A 219 -10.35 10.22 12.57
N GLY A 220 -10.81 11.42 12.91
CA GLY A 220 -12.06 11.63 13.63
C GLY A 220 -13.30 11.15 12.86
N ILE A 221 -13.47 11.59 11.62
CA ILE A 221 -14.68 11.37 10.83
C ILE A 221 -14.67 10.00 10.15
N GLN A 222 -13.62 9.69 9.39
CA GLN A 222 -13.53 8.47 8.57
C GLN A 222 -13.22 7.25 9.44
N CYS A 223 -12.27 7.36 10.35
CA CYS A 223 -11.91 6.24 11.23
C CYS A 223 -12.79 6.17 12.49
N ARG A 224 -13.63 7.18 12.75
CA ARG A 224 -14.53 7.24 13.92
C ARG A 224 -13.76 7.13 15.24
N VAL A 225 -12.63 7.84 15.33
CA VAL A 225 -11.73 7.84 16.49
C VAL A 225 -11.66 9.27 17.06
N GLY A 226 -12.27 9.48 18.22
CA GLY A 226 -12.13 10.70 19.04
C GLY A 226 -11.55 10.31 20.39
N ASP A 227 -10.46 10.97 20.80
CA ASP A 227 -9.62 10.70 21.99
C ASP A 227 -8.46 9.72 21.76
N TYR A 228 -7.42 10.19 21.06
CA TYR A 228 -6.17 9.48 20.79
C TYR A 228 -4.94 10.09 21.49
#